data_AF-A0A225WBU5-F1
#
_entry.id   AF-A0A225WBU5-F1
#
_cell.length_a   1.000
_cell.length_b   1.000
_cell.length_c   1.000
_cell.angle_alpha   90.00
_cell.angle_beta   90.00
_cell.angle_gamma   90.00
#
_symmetry.space_group_name_H-M   'P 1'
#
loop_
_entity.id
_entity.type
_entity.pdbx_description
1 polymer ?
#
loop_
_entity_poly.entity_id
_entity_poly.type
_entity_poly.pdbx_seq_one_letter_code
_entity_poly.pdbx_strand_id
1 'polypeptide(L)'
;MDAESAKFISGAKALLKQLQMQQMEVPDELLRVQELVECVDNNAQKIAAALVTSRRPKTNVGSETTAELLREQRAYISQVGG
;
A
#
# COMPACT_ATOMS: atom_id res chain seq x y z
N MET A 1 -9.87 -1.65 -6.66
CA MET A 1 -9.70 -0.23 -6.31
C MET A 1 -9.98 0.58 -7.57
N ASP A 2 -10.64 1.73 -7.43
CA ASP A 2 -10.97 2.59 -8.57
C ASP A 2 -9.75 3.42 -9.04
N ALA A 3 -9.81 3.92 -10.28
CA ALA A 3 -8.77 4.78 -10.85
C ALA A 3 -8.60 6.11 -10.08
N GLU A 4 -9.58 6.45 -9.24
CA GLU A 4 -9.62 7.68 -8.48
C GLU A 4 -8.67 7.62 -7.28
N SER A 5 -8.66 6.50 -6.55
CA SER A 5 -7.74 6.24 -5.44
C SER A 5 -6.27 6.30 -5.89
N ALA A 6 -5.93 5.67 -7.02
CA ALA A 6 -4.58 5.66 -7.56
C ALA A 6 -4.08 7.07 -7.95
N LYS A 7 -4.98 7.94 -8.42
CA LYS A 7 -4.67 9.34 -8.74
C LYS A 7 -4.26 10.13 -7.49
N PHE A 8 -4.96 9.93 -6.37
CA PHE A 8 -4.62 10.63 -5.12
C PHE A 8 -3.30 10.14 -4.51
N ILE A 9 -3.07 8.83 -4.52
CA ILE A 9 -1.82 8.24 -4.01
C ILE A 9 -0.61 8.73 -4.80
N SER A 10 -0.69 8.66 -6.13
CA SER A 10 0.39 9.13 -7.01
C SER A 10 0.60 10.65 -6.94
N GLY A 11 -0.48 11.43 -6.84
CA GLY A 11 -0.42 12.88 -6.67
C GLY A 11 0.24 13.30 -5.37
N ALA A 12 -0.13 12.66 -4.25
CA ALA A 12 0.48 12.91 -2.94
C ALA A 12 1.98 12.56 -2.93
N LYS A 13 2.36 11.41 -3.51
CA LYS A 13 3.77 11.03 -3.68
C LYS A 13 4.56 12.06 -4.48
N ALA A 14 4.01 12.54 -5.58
CA ALA A 14 4.65 13.53 -6.44
C ALA A 14 4.85 14.87 -5.70
N LEU A 15 3.84 15.32 -4.96
CA LEU A 15 3.91 16.54 -4.16
C LEU A 15 4.99 16.44 -3.07
N LEU A 16 5.00 15.36 -2.29
CA LEU A 16 6.00 15.18 -1.22
C LEU A 16 7.42 15.15 -1.78
N LYS A 17 7.63 14.46 -2.91
CA LYS A 17 8.92 14.46 -3.60
C LYS A 17 9.32 15.85 -4.07
N GLN A 18 8.39 16.64 -4.59
CA GLN A 18 8.66 18.01 -5.02
C GLN A 18 9.05 18.91 -3.84
N LEU A 19 8.36 18.79 -2.70
CA LEU A 19 8.69 19.54 -1.49
C LEU A 19 10.09 19.18 -0.98
N GLN A 20 10.46 17.90 -0.96
CA GLN A 20 11.81 17.46 -0.62
C GLN A 20 12.87 18.03 -1.57
N MET A 21 12.61 18.03 -2.89
CA MET A 21 13.51 18.63 -3.89
C MET A 21 13.70 20.14 -3.70
N GLN A 22 12.67 20.82 -3.20
CA GLN A 22 12.69 22.25 -2.87
C GLN A 22 13.31 22.55 -1.50
N GLN A 23 13.80 21.52 -0.78
CA GLN A 23 14.31 21.64 0.60
C GLN A 23 13.28 22.25 1.57
N MET A 24 11.99 22.06 1.27
CA MET A 24 10.90 22.42 2.15
C MET A 24 10.81 21.39 3.28
N GLU A 25 10.51 21.85 4.49
CA GLU A 25 10.26 20.97 5.61
C GLU A 25 8.99 20.15 5.37
N VAL A 26 9.13 18.83 5.37
CA VAL A 26 8.02 17.88 5.28
C VAL A 26 8.03 17.08 6.58
N PRO A 27 6.96 17.15 7.40
CA PRO A 27 6.85 16.35 8.61
C PRO A 27 7.03 14.86 8.31
N ASP A 28 7.84 14.18 9.12
CA ASP A 28 8.11 12.75 8.99
C ASP A 28 6.82 11.93 9.05
N GLU A 29 5.82 12.39 9.82
CA GLU A 29 4.49 11.81 9.89
C GLU A 29 3.82 11.71 8.51
N LEU A 30 3.95 12.74 7.67
CA LEU A 30 3.35 12.75 6.34
C LEU A 30 4.03 11.76 5.40
N LEU A 31 5.36 11.61 5.52
CA LEU A 31 6.11 10.61 4.77
C LEU A 31 5.69 9.20 5.18
N ARG A 32 5.61 8.93 6.49
CA ARG A 32 5.16 7.63 7.02
C ARG A 32 3.73 7.29 6.60
N VAL A 33 2.81 8.27 6.60
CA VAL A 33 1.43 8.07 6.14
C VAL A 33 1.39 7.76 4.64
N GLN A 34 2.19 8.45 3.83
CA GLN A 34 2.27 8.18 2.39
C GLN A 34 2.78 6.75 2.14
N GLU A 35 3.84 6.32 2.83
CA GLU A 35 4.38 4.96 2.74
C GLU A 35 3.34 3.91 3.13
N LEU A 36 2.59 4.14 4.21
CA LEU A 36 1.50 3.27 4.64
C LEU A 36 0.41 3.14 3.57
N VAL A 37 -0.05 4.27 3.02
CA VAL A 37 -1.11 4.26 2.00
C VAL A 37 -0.67 3.52 0.74
N GLU A 38 0.57 3.72 0.29
CA GLU A 38 1.14 2.98 -0.85
C GLU A 38 1.24 1.48 -0.56
N CYS A 39 1.67 1.09 0.65
CA CYS A 39 1.72 -0.31 1.05
C CYS A 39 0.33 -0.95 1.06
N VAL A 40 -0.67 -0.28 1.63
CA VAL A 40 -2.05 -0.78 1.70
C VAL A 40 -2.63 -0.97 0.30
N ASP A 41 -2.46 0.00 -0.61
CA ASP A 41 -2.93 -0.10 -2.00
C ASP A 41 -2.26 -1.27 -2.73
N ASN A 42 -0.92 -1.35 -2.70
CA ASN A 42 -0.18 -2.43 -3.33
C ASN A 42 -0.61 -3.81 -2.81
N ASN A 43 -0.80 -3.95 -1.50
CA ASN A 43 -1.21 -5.20 -0.90
C ASN A 43 -2.66 -5.54 -1.21
N ALA A 44 -3.56 -4.56 -1.25
CA ALA A 44 -4.94 -4.76 -1.68
C ALA A 44 -5.02 -5.26 -3.13
N GLN A 45 -4.22 -4.71 -4.03
CA GLN A 45 -4.14 -5.16 -5.43
C GLN A 45 -3.61 -6.59 -5.55
N LYS A 46 -2.52 -6.92 -4.83
CA LYS A 46 -1.96 -8.28 -4.80
C LYS A 46 -2.94 -9.30 -4.21
N ILE A 47 -3.64 -8.95 -3.13
CA ILE A 47 -4.69 -9.80 -2.55
C ILE A 47 -5.83 -10.00 -3.56
N ALA A 48 -6.31 -8.94 -4.21
CA ALA A 48 -7.36 -9.07 -5.22
C ALA A 48 -6.93 -10.00 -6.37
N ALA A 49 -5.69 -9.88 -6.84
CA ALA A 49 -5.12 -10.77 -7.86
C ALA A 49 -5.03 -12.23 -7.37
N ALA A 50 -4.56 -12.45 -6.13
CA ALA A 50 -4.47 -13.78 -5.51
C ALA A 50 -5.87 -14.42 -5.31
N LEU A 51 -6.88 -13.62 -4.99
CA LEU A 51 -8.27 -14.08 -4.87
C LEU A 51 -8.86 -14.49 -6.23
N VAL A 52 -8.52 -13.77 -7.31
CA VAL A 52 -8.95 -14.15 -8.67
C VAL A 52 -8.28 -15.45 -9.12
N THR A 53 -7.00 -15.65 -8.82
CA THR A 53 -6.27 -16.86 -9.20
C THR A 53 -6.68 -18.09 -8.38
N SER A 54 -6.95 -17.93 -7.08
CA SER A 54 -7.42 -19.02 -6.20
C SER A 54 -8.86 -19.49 -6.46
N ARG A 55 -9.69 -18.68 -7.13
CA ARG A 55 -11.01 -19.12 -7.65
C ARG A 55 -10.89 -20.15 -8.77
N ARG A 56 -9.71 -20.36 -9.35
CA ARG A 56 -9.46 -21.49 -10.26
C ARG A 56 -9.11 -22.72 -9.41
N PRO A 57 -9.90 -23.81 -9.48
CA PRO A 57 -9.69 -24.97 -8.63
C PRO A 57 -8.43 -25.71 -9.07
N LYS A 58 -7.26 -25.38 -8.48
CA LYS A 58 -6.04 -26.22 -8.48
C LYS A 58 -4.79 -25.69 -7.73
N THR A 59 -4.80 -24.53 -7.04
CA THR A 59 -3.56 -24.04 -6.38
C THR A 59 -3.77 -23.51 -4.96
N ASN A 60 -3.19 -24.19 -3.97
CA ASN A 60 -3.10 -23.74 -2.56
C ASN A 60 -2.20 -22.49 -2.35
N VAL A 61 -1.54 -22.01 -3.41
CA VAL A 61 -0.57 -20.92 -3.37
C VAL A 61 -1.22 -19.54 -3.08
N GLY A 62 -2.49 -19.37 -3.46
CA GLY A 62 -3.19 -18.09 -3.28
C GLY A 62 -3.51 -17.75 -1.82
N SER A 63 -3.75 -18.75 -0.96
CA SER A 63 -4.08 -18.52 0.46
C SER A 63 -2.87 -18.10 1.29
N GLU A 64 -1.71 -18.71 1.06
CA GLU A 64 -0.45 -18.36 1.72
C GLU A 64 -0.01 -16.94 1.37
N THR A 65 -0.08 -16.58 0.09
CA THR A 65 0.24 -15.22 -0.40
C THR A 65 -0.68 -14.17 0.24
N THR A 66 -1.96 -14.48 0.41
CA THR A 66 -2.93 -13.56 1.06
C THR A 66 -2.59 -13.37 2.55
N ALA A 67 -2.24 -14.43 3.27
CA ALA A 67 -1.88 -14.36 4.68
C ALA A 67 -0.61 -13.53 4.94
N GLU A 68 0.38 -13.62 4.04
CA GLU A 68 1.63 -12.85 4.13
C GLU A 68 1.39 -11.35 3.92
N LEU A 69 0.60 -10.97 2.91
CA LEU A 69 0.25 -9.58 2.62
C LEU A 69 -0.58 -8.92 3.74
N LEU A 70 -1.48 -9.67 4.38
CA LEU A 70 -2.23 -9.20 5.55
C LEU A 70 -1.32 -8.99 6.76
N ARG A 71 -0.31 -9.84 6.94
CA ARG A 71 0.68 -9.71 8.02
C ARG A 71 1.54 -8.45 7.82
N GLU A 72 1.97 -8.19 6.59
CA GLU A 72 2.71 -6.97 6.23
C GLU A 72 1.88 -5.71 6.49
N GLN A 73 0.60 -5.67 6.06
CA GLN A 73 -0.29 -4.54 6.35
C GLN A 73 -0.43 -4.27 7.86
N ARG A 74 -0.59 -5.33 8.67
CA ARG A 74 -0.70 -5.19 10.12
C ARG A 74 0.55 -4.60 10.77
N ALA A 75 1.75 -4.93 10.27
CA ALA A 75 3.00 -4.38 10.77
C ALA A 75 3.08 -2.87 10.52
N TYR A 76 2.78 -2.42 9.30
CA TYR A 76 2.77 -0.99 8.96
C TYR A 76 1.71 -0.19 9.72
N ILE A 77 0.49 -0.74 9.90
CA ILE A 77 -0.55 -0.08 10.72
C ILE A 77 -0.08 0.14 12.15
N SER A 78 0.62 -0.85 12.73
CA SER A 78 1.13 -0.77 14.11
C SER A 78 2.25 0.26 14.26
N GLN A 79 3.00 0.53 13.20
CA GLN A 79 4.10 1.49 13.18
C GLN A 79 3.62 2.95 13.11
N VAL A 80 2.43 3.20 12.56
CA VAL A 80 1.84 4.55 12.44
C VAL A 80 0.97 4.92 13.65
N GLY A 81 0.43 3.93 14.37
CA GLY A 81 -0.46 4.14 15.52
C GLY A 81 0.22 4.22 16.90
N GLY A 82 1.55 4.12 16.97
CA GLY A 82 2.35 4.24 18.20
C GLY A 82 3.13 5.55 18.23
#